data_AF-A0A2W5QF87-F1
#
_entry.id   AF-A0A2W5QF87-F1
#
_cell.length_a   1.000
_cell.length_b   1.000
_cell.length_c   1.000
_cell.angle_alpha   90.00
_cell.angle_beta   90.00
_cell.angle_gamma   90.00
#
_symmetry.space_group_name_H-M   'P 1'
#
loop_
_entity.id
_entity.type
_entity.pdbx_description
1 polymer ?
#
loop_
_entity_poly.entity_id
_entity_poly.type
_entity_poly.pdbx_seq_one_letter_code
_entity_poly.pdbx_strand_id
1 'polypeptide(L)'
;MPIVPPATRFADRPTSPAARLAGLCGTGSTGLAILASLFLTWQHHTAALPASTLTAFKVAPPAAPPEPVREVPPGPEQARKDKSIPEQQRATIEAPEIAIPTSNVVAAAPPAPPVTPDPGPPVKETTAPVSKPAPPAPQASSGKPTWQGLVLAALDKVKRYPRDAHFARQQGVPYIRFTMDRQGKVLSVSLERSSGFRSLDQEALSLPKRAQPLPKPPEDVKGETIELVVPVEFFMR
;
A
#
# COMPACT_ATOMS: atom_id res chain seq x y z
N MET A 1 -81.48 -4.52 -43.91
CA MET A 1 -80.39 -4.59 -42.90
C MET A 1 -79.08 -4.23 -43.60
N PRO A 2 -78.36 -3.18 -43.19
CA PRO A 2 -77.07 -2.83 -43.78
C PRO A 2 -75.99 -3.80 -43.29
N ILE A 3 -75.16 -4.29 -44.23
CA ILE A 3 -74.05 -5.21 -43.97
C ILE A 3 -72.85 -4.36 -43.52
N VAL A 4 -72.42 -4.52 -42.28
CA VAL A 4 -71.21 -3.88 -41.73
C VAL A 4 -69.97 -4.65 -42.21
N PRO A 5 -68.95 -4.00 -42.80
CA PRO A 5 -67.73 -4.70 -43.20
C PRO A 5 -66.90 -5.13 -41.97
N PRO A 6 -66.20 -6.29 -42.03
CA PRO A 6 -65.42 -6.78 -40.89
C PRO A 6 -64.21 -5.87 -40.60
N ALA A 7 -63.94 -5.66 -39.32
CA ALA A 7 -62.78 -4.89 -38.86
C ALA A 7 -61.47 -5.58 -39.28
N THR A 8 -60.68 -4.92 -40.10
CA THR A 8 -59.32 -5.36 -40.47
C THR A 8 -58.44 -5.39 -39.22
N ARG A 9 -57.86 -6.56 -38.91
CA ARG A 9 -56.94 -6.72 -37.78
C ARG A 9 -55.65 -5.96 -38.05
N PHE A 10 -55.10 -5.32 -37.01
CA PHE A 10 -53.85 -4.56 -37.10
C PHE A 10 -52.67 -5.38 -37.66
N ALA A 11 -52.69 -6.71 -37.48
CA ALA A 11 -51.67 -7.64 -37.97
C ALA A 11 -51.65 -7.81 -39.50
N ASP A 12 -52.73 -7.47 -40.22
CA ASP A 12 -52.81 -7.66 -41.67
C ASP A 12 -52.28 -6.46 -42.47
N ARG A 13 -51.77 -5.41 -41.80
CA ARG A 13 -51.17 -4.27 -42.49
C ARG A 13 -49.76 -4.61 -42.98
N PRO A 14 -49.48 -4.54 -44.29
CA PRO A 14 -48.13 -4.76 -44.79
C PRO A 14 -47.21 -3.67 -44.22
N THR A 15 -46.21 -4.07 -43.44
CA THR A 15 -45.21 -3.15 -42.92
C THR A 15 -44.33 -2.68 -44.07
N SER A 16 -44.30 -1.37 -44.34
CA SER A 16 -43.49 -0.82 -45.41
C SER A 16 -42.01 -1.07 -45.14
N PRO A 17 -41.18 -1.39 -46.15
CA PRO A 17 -39.76 -1.64 -45.97
C PRO A 17 -39.03 -0.44 -45.35
N ALA A 18 -39.53 0.78 -45.58
CA ALA A 18 -39.06 2.00 -44.95
C ALA A 18 -39.22 2.02 -43.41
N ALA A 19 -40.30 1.43 -42.87
CA ALA A 19 -40.52 1.36 -41.43
C ALA A 19 -39.53 0.39 -40.74
N ARG A 20 -39.08 -0.65 -41.45
CA ARG A 20 -38.07 -1.60 -40.96
C ARG A 20 -36.67 -0.97 -40.95
N LEU A 21 -36.36 -0.12 -41.92
CA LEU A 21 -35.09 0.60 -42.01
C LEU A 21 -34.98 1.71 -40.95
N ALA A 22 -36.07 2.39 -40.64
CA ALA A 22 -36.12 3.43 -39.62
C ALA A 22 -35.83 2.88 -38.20
N GLY A 23 -36.32 1.67 -37.87
CA GLY A 23 -36.06 1.02 -36.58
C GLY A 23 -34.59 0.62 -36.38
N LEU A 24 -33.90 0.22 -37.45
CA LEU A 24 -32.48 -0.17 -37.40
C LEU A 24 -31.54 1.04 -37.31
N CYS A 25 -31.88 2.15 -37.96
CA CYS A 25 -31.10 3.39 -37.87
C CYS A 25 -31.17 4.01 -36.46
N GLY A 26 -32.33 3.99 -35.80
CA GLY A 26 -32.50 4.61 -34.48
C GLY A 26 -31.66 3.94 -33.37
N THR A 27 -31.56 2.61 -33.37
CA THR A 27 -30.74 1.88 -32.40
C THR A 27 -29.25 2.03 -32.68
N GLY A 28 -28.86 2.06 -33.96
CA GLY A 28 -27.49 2.35 -34.39
C GLY A 28 -26.99 3.70 -33.86
N SER A 29 -27.80 4.76 -33.99
CA SER A 29 -27.43 6.11 -33.51
C SER A 29 -27.27 6.17 -31.99
N THR A 30 -28.11 5.44 -31.25
CA THR A 30 -28.02 5.42 -29.78
C THR A 30 -26.74 4.70 -29.31
N GLY A 31 -26.40 3.57 -29.94
CA GLY A 31 -25.14 2.86 -29.65
C GLY A 31 -23.90 3.70 -29.98
N LEU A 32 -23.93 4.43 -31.09
CA LEU A 32 -22.84 5.34 -31.49
C LEU A 32 -22.69 6.52 -30.54
N ALA A 33 -23.79 7.10 -30.05
CA ALA A 33 -23.75 8.19 -29.08
C ALA A 33 -23.16 7.74 -27.72
N ILE A 34 -23.52 6.54 -27.25
CA ILE A 34 -22.95 5.96 -26.02
C ILE A 34 -21.45 5.72 -26.20
N LEU A 35 -21.03 5.10 -27.30
CA LEU A 35 -19.60 4.86 -27.59
C LEU A 35 -18.80 6.16 -27.72
N ALA A 36 -19.34 7.17 -28.40
CA ALA A 36 -18.70 8.49 -28.51
C ALA A 36 -18.56 9.16 -27.13
N SER A 37 -19.59 9.09 -26.28
CA SER A 37 -19.53 9.63 -24.92
C SER A 37 -18.50 8.94 -24.04
N LEU A 38 -18.37 7.60 -24.14
CA LEU A 38 -17.36 6.83 -23.43
C LEU A 38 -15.94 7.17 -23.89
N PHE A 39 -15.75 7.37 -25.20
CA PHE A 39 -14.43 7.73 -25.75
C PHE A 39 -13.99 9.15 -25.36
N LEU A 40 -14.91 10.13 -25.38
CA LEU A 40 -14.61 11.50 -24.94
C LEU A 40 -14.30 11.55 -23.44
N THR A 41 -15.08 10.89 -22.60
CA THR A 41 -14.85 10.92 -21.14
C THR A 41 -13.51 10.29 -20.75
N TRP A 42 -13.03 9.28 -21.48
CA TRP A 42 -11.69 8.72 -21.28
C TRP A 42 -10.59 9.72 -21.62
N GLN A 43 -10.71 10.46 -22.73
CA GLN A 43 -9.72 11.45 -23.16
C GLN A 43 -9.60 12.64 -22.19
N HIS A 44 -10.67 12.98 -21.46
CA HIS A 44 -10.67 14.12 -20.54
C HIS A 44 -10.08 13.84 -19.15
N HIS A 45 -9.62 12.62 -18.86
CA HIS A 45 -9.08 12.25 -17.54
C HIS A 45 -7.56 11.95 -17.60
N THR A 46 -6.76 12.96 -17.96
CA THR A 46 -5.33 12.95 -17.62
C THR A 46 -5.13 13.88 -16.42
N ALA A 47 -4.97 13.30 -15.23
CA ALA A 47 -4.66 14.07 -14.03
C ALA A 47 -3.20 14.53 -14.12
N ALA A 48 -2.99 15.84 -14.32
CA ALA A 48 -1.66 16.43 -14.21
C ALA A 48 -1.14 16.27 -12.77
N LEU A 49 -0.06 15.51 -12.60
CA LEU A 49 0.61 15.39 -11.31
C LEU A 49 1.18 16.76 -10.92
N PRO A 50 0.90 17.29 -9.70
CA PRO A 50 1.52 18.52 -9.26
C PRO A 50 3.03 18.29 -9.12
N ALA A 51 3.83 19.18 -9.72
CA ALA A 51 5.27 19.16 -9.54
C ALA A 51 5.57 19.34 -8.04
N SER A 52 6.19 18.33 -7.42
CA SER A 52 6.65 18.39 -6.04
C SER A 52 7.68 19.50 -5.90
N THR A 53 7.26 20.67 -5.43
CA THR A 53 8.17 21.72 -5.00
C THR A 53 8.88 21.24 -3.73
N LEU A 54 10.08 20.69 -3.90
CA LEU A 54 11.00 20.46 -2.79
C LEU A 54 11.39 21.81 -2.20
N THR A 55 10.75 22.20 -1.10
CA THR A 55 11.15 23.36 -0.30
C THR A 55 12.46 23.02 0.40
N ALA A 56 13.59 23.28 -0.25
CA ALA A 56 14.90 23.16 0.35
C ALA A 56 15.09 24.26 1.40
N PHE A 57 14.78 23.95 2.67
CA PHE A 57 15.05 24.86 3.78
C PHE A 57 16.53 24.77 4.14
N LYS A 58 17.31 25.77 3.74
CA LYS A 58 18.73 25.89 4.08
C LYS A 58 18.86 26.34 5.54
N VAL A 59 18.95 25.37 6.45
CA VAL A 59 19.28 25.63 7.86
C VAL A 59 20.74 26.09 7.92
N ALA A 60 20.96 27.34 8.36
CA ALA A 60 22.28 27.80 8.74
C ALA A 60 22.72 27.05 10.02
N PRO A 61 23.92 26.46 10.06
CA PRO A 61 24.40 25.81 11.28
C PRO A 61 24.50 26.86 12.40
N PRO A 62 24.01 26.56 13.62
CA PRO A 62 24.13 27.47 14.75
C PRO A 62 25.61 27.72 15.06
N ALA A 63 25.97 28.99 15.26
CA ALA A 63 27.31 29.37 15.65
C ALA A 63 27.66 28.70 16.98
N ALA A 64 28.69 27.85 16.96
CA ALA A 64 29.22 27.22 18.17
C ALA A 64 29.76 28.32 19.12
N PRO A 65 29.47 28.25 20.43
CA PRO A 65 30.16 29.07 21.41
C PRO A 65 31.67 28.85 21.31
N PRO A 66 32.52 29.88 21.51
CA PRO A 66 33.97 29.72 21.42
C PRO A 66 34.44 28.69 22.45
N GLU A 67 35.03 27.58 21.97
CA GLU A 67 35.68 26.62 22.85
C GLU A 67 36.88 27.29 23.54
N PRO A 68 37.00 27.17 24.87
CA PRO A 68 38.15 27.70 25.59
C PRO A 68 39.42 27.00 25.11
N VAL A 69 40.42 27.78 24.70
CA VAL A 69 41.73 27.30 24.27
C VAL A 69 42.35 26.49 25.40
N ARG A 70 42.36 25.17 25.25
CA ARG A 70 43.13 24.28 26.10
C ARG A 70 44.52 24.16 25.48
N GLU A 71 45.49 24.86 26.05
CA GLU A 71 46.91 24.70 25.72
C GLU A 71 47.32 23.25 25.96
N VAL A 72 47.61 22.54 24.87
CA VAL A 72 48.22 21.21 24.91
C VAL A 72 49.74 21.42 24.85
N PRO A 73 50.52 20.95 25.84
CA PRO A 73 51.98 21.04 25.77
C PRO A 73 52.52 20.16 24.63
N PRO A 74 53.61 20.57 23.95
CA PRO A 74 54.15 19.83 22.82
C PRO A 74 54.83 18.54 23.29
N GLY A 75 54.19 17.40 22.99
CA GLY A 75 54.80 16.07 23.08
C GLY A 75 55.61 15.72 21.82
N PRO A 76 56.58 14.80 21.91
CA PRO A 76 57.55 14.57 20.85
C PRO A 76 56.92 14.00 19.57
N GLU A 77 57.38 14.53 18.43
CA GLU A 77 56.97 14.19 17.07
C GLU A 77 57.32 12.72 16.76
N GLN A 78 56.31 11.85 16.70
CA GLN A 78 56.51 10.47 16.25
C GLN A 78 56.60 10.46 14.71
N ALA A 79 57.75 10.01 14.22
CA ALA A 79 58.07 9.86 12.80
C ALA A 79 56.95 9.15 12.01
N ARG A 80 56.48 9.83 10.97
CA ARG A 80 55.55 9.35 9.94
C ARG A 80 56.13 8.11 9.28
N LYS A 81 55.61 6.92 9.63
CA LYS A 81 55.90 5.69 8.89
C LYS A 81 55.08 5.69 7.61
N ASP A 82 55.75 6.11 6.54
CA ASP A 82 55.33 5.93 5.16
C ASP A 82 54.99 4.44 4.93
N LYS A 83 53.74 4.17 4.56
CA LYS A 83 53.34 2.86 4.04
C LYS A 83 52.50 3.10 2.81
N SER A 84 53.20 3.02 1.69
CA SER A 84 52.68 2.86 0.34
C SER A 84 51.44 1.98 0.30
N ILE A 85 50.37 2.53 -0.27
CA ILE A 85 49.18 1.78 -0.69
C ILE A 85 49.58 1.06 -1.98
N PRO A 86 49.55 -0.29 -2.04
CA PRO A 86 49.70 -1.00 -3.29
C PRO A 86 48.45 -0.74 -4.15
N GLU A 87 48.67 -0.28 -5.37
CA GLU A 87 47.65 -0.06 -6.38
C GLU A 87 46.99 -1.40 -6.73
N GLN A 88 45.80 -1.64 -6.17
CA GLN A 88 45.06 -2.86 -6.43
C GLN A 88 44.41 -2.76 -7.81
N GLN A 89 45.14 -3.32 -8.77
CA GLN A 89 44.82 -3.53 -10.17
C GLN A 89 43.35 -3.92 -10.35
N ARG A 90 42.61 -3.06 -11.07
CA ARG A 90 41.20 -3.25 -11.44
C ARG A 90 41.12 -4.44 -12.41
N ALA A 91 40.82 -5.63 -11.89
CA ALA A 91 40.48 -6.78 -12.72
C ALA A 91 39.09 -6.56 -13.33
N THR A 92 39.06 -6.38 -14.64
CA THR A 92 37.86 -6.44 -15.48
C THR A 92 37.16 -7.78 -15.26
N ILE A 93 35.89 -7.74 -14.84
CA ILE A 93 35.04 -8.92 -14.73
C ILE A 93 34.34 -9.09 -16.09
N GLU A 94 34.79 -10.05 -16.90
CA GLU A 94 34.01 -10.55 -18.04
C GLU A 94 32.86 -11.44 -17.56
N ALA A 95 31.71 -11.32 -18.21
CA ALA A 95 30.50 -12.07 -17.87
C ALA A 95 30.66 -13.57 -18.15
N PRO A 96 30.18 -14.48 -17.27
CA PRO A 96 30.30 -15.91 -17.51
C PRO A 96 29.34 -16.39 -18.60
N GLU A 97 29.88 -17.03 -19.63
CA GLU A 97 29.14 -17.80 -20.61
C GLU A 97 28.67 -19.13 -19.98
N ILE A 98 27.37 -19.40 -20.12
CA ILE A 98 26.69 -20.55 -19.54
C ILE A 98 27.10 -21.81 -20.30
N ALA A 99 27.83 -22.72 -19.66
CA ALA A 99 28.07 -24.08 -20.14
C ALA A 99 27.38 -25.09 -19.20
N ILE A 100 26.38 -25.80 -19.72
CA ILE A 100 25.75 -26.97 -19.07
C ILE A 100 26.42 -28.24 -19.59
N PRO A 101 26.98 -29.09 -18.72
CA PRO A 101 27.27 -30.49 -19.06
C PRO A 101 26.34 -31.47 -18.32
N THR A 102 25.87 -32.44 -19.10
CA THR A 102 24.96 -33.55 -18.81
C THR A 102 25.63 -34.74 -18.10
N SER A 103 24.79 -35.55 -17.44
CA SER A 103 24.92 -37.01 -17.18
C SER A 103 25.61 -37.52 -15.90
N ASN A 104 24.75 -37.88 -14.94
CA ASN A 104 24.62 -39.18 -14.25
C ASN A 104 25.83 -40.16 -14.20
N VAL A 105 26.29 -40.49 -12.97
CA VAL A 105 26.70 -41.86 -12.57
C VAL A 105 26.40 -42.09 -11.08
N VAL A 106 25.79 -43.26 -10.83
CA VAL A 106 25.43 -43.92 -9.57
C VAL A 106 26.65 -44.33 -8.73
N ALA A 107 26.58 -44.19 -7.39
CA ALA A 107 27.18 -45.14 -6.45
C ALA A 107 26.57 -45.00 -5.04
N ALA A 108 26.03 -46.11 -4.52
CA ALA A 108 25.47 -46.25 -3.19
C ALA A 108 26.51 -46.78 -2.19
N ALA A 109 26.42 -46.38 -0.91
CA ALA A 109 27.08 -47.04 0.22
C ALA A 109 26.29 -46.82 1.55
N PRO A 110 26.38 -47.75 2.54
CA PRO A 110 25.32 -48.10 3.53
C PRO A 110 25.45 -47.44 4.95
N PRO A 111 24.57 -47.77 5.93
CA PRO A 111 24.31 -46.94 7.14
C PRO A 111 24.89 -47.42 8.51
N ALA A 112 24.93 -46.45 9.47
CA ALA A 112 24.80 -46.51 10.96
C ALA A 112 26.01 -46.93 11.87
N PRO A 113 26.02 -46.75 13.23
CA PRO A 113 25.55 -45.70 14.20
C PRO A 113 26.65 -45.38 15.30
N PRO A 114 26.39 -45.09 16.60
CA PRO A 114 25.87 -43.89 17.30
C PRO A 114 26.86 -43.18 18.30
N VAL A 115 26.36 -42.08 18.88
CA VAL A 115 26.76 -41.19 20.00
C VAL A 115 27.79 -41.67 21.06
N THR A 116 28.72 -40.77 21.43
CA THR A 116 29.27 -40.63 22.80
C THR A 116 29.33 -39.13 23.20
N PRO A 117 28.89 -38.73 24.40
CA PRO A 117 29.09 -37.39 24.95
C PRO A 117 30.37 -37.31 25.78
N ASP A 118 31.23 -36.32 25.51
CA ASP A 118 32.42 -36.01 26.32
C ASP A 118 32.15 -34.78 27.22
N PRO A 119 32.29 -34.89 28.56
CA PRO A 119 32.14 -33.78 29.48
C PRO A 119 33.47 -33.03 29.70
N GLY A 120 33.60 -31.85 29.10
CA GLY A 120 34.69 -30.89 29.37
C GLY A 120 34.33 -29.78 30.36
N PRO A 121 35.32 -29.11 31.01
CA PRO A 121 35.21 -28.58 32.38
C PRO A 121 34.49 -27.22 32.55
N PRO A 122 34.11 -26.84 33.80
CA PRO A 122 33.24 -25.69 34.07
C PRO A 122 34.00 -24.37 33.99
N VAL A 123 33.60 -23.49 33.08
CA VAL A 123 34.06 -22.10 33.07
C VAL A 123 33.24 -21.31 34.08
N LYS A 124 33.93 -20.89 35.14
CA LYS A 124 33.42 -19.98 36.17
C LYS A 124 33.31 -18.56 35.60
N GLU A 125 32.18 -17.93 35.95
CA GLU A 125 31.99 -16.50 36.23
C GLU A 125 32.20 -15.42 35.14
N THR A 126 31.06 -14.81 34.82
CA THR A 126 30.79 -13.35 34.79
C THR A 126 31.55 -12.46 33.81
N THR A 127 30.82 -11.94 32.81
CA THR A 127 30.61 -10.50 32.60
C THR A 127 29.39 -10.37 31.69
N ALA A 128 28.18 -10.45 32.26
CA ALA A 128 26.98 -10.08 31.51
C ALA A 128 26.97 -8.54 31.35
N PRO A 129 26.92 -8.00 30.13
CA PRO A 129 26.72 -6.56 29.95
C PRO A 129 25.34 -6.19 30.48
N VAL A 130 25.31 -5.18 31.35
CA VAL A 130 24.11 -4.53 31.89
C VAL A 130 23.20 -4.14 30.71
N SER A 131 22.10 -4.88 30.58
CA SER A 131 21.05 -4.58 29.61
C SER A 131 20.43 -3.24 29.98
N LYS A 132 20.65 -2.23 29.14
CA LYS A 132 19.87 -0.99 29.19
C LYS A 132 18.39 -1.36 28.98
N PRO A 133 17.44 -0.79 29.75
CA PRO A 133 16.03 -1.04 29.55
C PRO A 133 15.65 -0.75 28.09
N ALA A 134 15.05 -1.74 27.43
CA ALA A 134 14.46 -1.55 26.12
C ALA A 134 13.41 -0.43 26.18
N PRO A 135 13.22 0.35 25.09
CA PRO A 135 12.10 1.27 24.99
C PRO A 135 10.78 0.54 25.28
N PRO A 136 9.78 1.19 25.90
CA PRO A 136 8.49 0.55 26.13
C PRO A 136 7.92 0.02 24.82
N ALA A 137 7.60 -1.27 24.79
CA ALA A 137 6.78 -1.83 23.73
C ALA A 137 5.49 -0.99 23.60
N PRO A 138 4.96 -0.75 22.39
CA PRO A 138 3.71 -0.03 22.23
C PRO A 138 2.66 -0.70 23.12
N GLN A 139 2.15 0.06 24.10
CA GLN A 139 1.16 -0.44 25.04
C GLN A 139 -0.05 -0.92 24.23
N ALA A 140 -0.32 -2.22 24.23
CA ALA A 140 -1.64 -2.73 23.91
C ALA A 140 -2.58 -2.21 25.02
N SER A 141 -3.21 -1.06 24.78
CA SER A 141 -4.01 -0.34 25.77
C SER A 141 -5.22 -1.17 26.21
N SER A 142 -5.11 -1.71 27.42
CA SER A 142 -6.13 -1.72 28.48
C SER A 142 -7.61 -1.61 28.06
N GLY A 143 -8.29 -2.76 27.95
CA GLY A 143 -9.63 -3.05 28.52
C GLY A 143 -10.87 -2.20 28.17
N LYS A 144 -10.74 -1.06 27.50
CA LYS A 144 -11.87 -0.25 27.01
C LYS A 144 -11.66 -0.01 25.51
N PRO A 145 -12.65 -0.29 24.65
CA PRO A 145 -12.51 -0.03 23.24
C PRO A 145 -12.35 1.48 23.03
N THR A 146 -11.16 1.90 22.62
CA THR A 146 -10.93 3.27 22.19
C THR A 146 -11.90 3.58 21.04
N TRP A 147 -12.41 4.80 20.94
CA TRP A 147 -13.34 5.18 19.87
C TRP A 147 -12.78 4.86 18.47
N GLN A 148 -11.47 5.04 18.27
CA GLN A 148 -10.76 4.65 17.05
C GLN A 148 -10.91 3.15 16.74
N GLY A 149 -10.89 2.28 17.76
CA GLY A 149 -11.13 0.85 17.60
C GLY A 149 -12.57 0.54 17.22
N LEU A 150 -13.55 1.30 17.73
CA LEU A 150 -14.95 1.19 17.29
C LEU A 150 -15.11 1.60 15.83
N VAL A 151 -14.44 2.67 15.41
CA VAL A 151 -14.40 3.11 14.00
C VAL A 151 -13.79 2.02 13.13
N LEU A 152 -12.65 1.46 13.54
CA LEU A 152 -11.99 0.38 12.80
C LEU A 152 -12.89 -0.84 12.66
N ALA A 153 -13.55 -1.27 13.74
CA ALA A 153 -14.51 -2.38 13.71
C ALA A 153 -15.70 -2.11 12.77
N ALA A 154 -16.22 -0.88 12.76
CA ALA A 154 -17.29 -0.48 11.84
C ALA A 154 -16.83 -0.52 10.37
N LEU A 155 -15.61 -0.06 10.09
CA LEU A 155 -15.00 -0.13 8.76
C LEU A 155 -14.78 -1.60 8.34
N ASP A 156 -14.24 -2.43 9.22
CA ASP A 156 -13.99 -3.84 8.95
C ASP A 156 -15.25 -4.64 8.64
N LYS A 157 -16.39 -4.28 9.26
CA LYS A 157 -17.69 -4.90 8.97
C LYS A 157 -18.14 -4.68 7.53
N VAL A 158 -17.77 -3.55 6.92
CA VAL A 158 -18.20 -3.15 5.56
C VAL A 158 -17.10 -3.37 4.52
N LYS A 159 -15.89 -3.68 4.99
CA LYS A 159 -14.69 -3.95 4.19
C LYS A 159 -14.96 -5.06 3.19
N ARG A 160 -14.66 -4.79 1.93
CA ARG A 160 -14.73 -5.77 0.83
C ARG A 160 -13.33 -5.96 0.27
N TYR A 161 -12.97 -7.19 -0.07
CA TYR A 161 -11.73 -7.44 -0.79
C TYR A 161 -11.98 -7.25 -2.30
N PRO A 162 -11.24 -6.36 -2.99
CA PRO A 162 -11.37 -6.21 -4.44
C PRO A 162 -11.07 -7.52 -5.17
N ARG A 163 -11.87 -7.88 -6.17
CA ARG A 163 -11.69 -9.14 -6.91
C ARG A 163 -10.29 -9.24 -7.52
N ASP A 164 -9.80 -8.16 -8.11
CA ASP A 164 -8.48 -8.12 -8.74
C ASP A 164 -7.36 -8.38 -7.72
N ALA A 165 -7.43 -7.77 -6.54
CA ALA A 165 -6.48 -8.00 -5.46
C ALA A 165 -6.60 -9.42 -4.90
N HIS A 166 -7.81 -9.97 -4.85
CA HIS A 166 -8.06 -11.33 -4.40
C HIS A 166 -7.42 -12.37 -5.33
N PHE A 167 -7.61 -12.23 -6.64
CA PHE A 167 -6.99 -13.12 -7.64
C PHE A 167 -5.47 -13.00 -7.66
N ALA A 168 -4.93 -11.77 -7.52
CA ALA A 168 -3.50 -11.50 -7.52
C ALA A 168 -2.82 -11.75 -6.17
N ARG A 169 -3.55 -12.24 -5.15
CA ARG A 169 -3.02 -12.48 -3.79
C ARG A 169 -2.36 -11.26 -3.12
N GLN A 170 -2.83 -10.06 -3.46
CA GLN A 170 -2.23 -8.79 -3.02
C GLN A 170 -2.70 -8.40 -1.63
N GLN A 171 -1.80 -8.35 -0.65
CA GLN A 171 -2.12 -7.99 0.74
C GLN A 171 -1.42 -6.69 1.15
N GLY A 172 -1.98 -5.99 2.14
CA GLY A 172 -1.34 -4.79 2.67
C GLY A 172 -2.23 -4.00 3.62
N VAL A 173 -1.65 -2.94 4.19
CA VAL A 173 -2.32 -2.07 5.15
C VAL A 173 -2.21 -0.61 4.69
N PRO A 174 -3.13 -0.13 3.82
CA PRO A 174 -3.22 1.29 3.51
C PRO A 174 -3.65 2.10 4.75
N TYR A 175 -3.06 3.28 4.92
CA TYR A 175 -3.47 4.24 5.94
C TYR A 175 -4.29 5.32 5.26
N ILE A 176 -5.51 5.50 5.74
CA ILE A 176 -6.40 6.54 5.25
C ILE A 176 -6.57 7.62 6.31
N ARG A 177 -6.56 8.86 5.85
CA ARG A 177 -6.88 10.05 6.64
C ARG A 177 -8.26 10.49 6.21
N PHE A 178 -9.18 10.66 7.16
CA PHE A 178 -10.49 11.13 6.83
C PHE A 178 -11.06 12.02 7.93
N THR A 179 -11.95 12.89 7.51
CA THR A 179 -12.55 13.92 8.34
C THR A 179 -14.05 13.64 8.44
N MET A 180 -14.60 13.67 9.65
CA MET A 180 -16.02 13.38 9.90
C MET A 180 -16.68 14.40 10.83
N ASP A 181 -18.01 14.53 10.73
CA ASP A 181 -18.81 15.31 11.69
C ASP A 181 -19.07 14.54 12.99
N ARG A 182 -19.65 15.20 14.01
CA ARG A 182 -20.00 14.54 15.28
C ARG A 182 -21.15 13.54 15.16
N GLN A 183 -21.84 13.52 14.02
CA GLN A 183 -22.94 12.60 13.71
C GLN A 183 -22.44 11.31 13.05
N GLY A 184 -21.16 11.24 12.66
CA GLY A 184 -20.54 10.08 12.02
C GLY A 184 -20.61 10.09 10.49
N LYS A 185 -20.92 11.24 9.86
CA LYS A 185 -20.86 11.44 8.41
C LYS A 185 -19.43 11.82 8.00
N VAL A 186 -18.92 11.16 6.97
CA VAL A 186 -17.59 11.43 6.43
C VAL A 186 -17.66 12.62 5.47
N LEU A 187 -16.84 13.64 5.71
CA LEU A 187 -16.74 14.85 4.91
C LEU A 187 -15.67 14.71 3.81
N SER A 188 -14.48 14.26 4.16
CA SER A 188 -13.36 14.07 3.24
C SER A 188 -12.59 12.79 3.55
N VAL A 189 -11.98 12.18 2.53
CA VAL A 189 -11.13 11.00 2.65
C VAL A 189 -9.92 11.18 1.74
N SER A 190 -8.72 10.96 2.27
CA SER A 190 -7.46 10.96 1.55
C SER A 190 -6.60 9.78 1.96
N LEU A 191 -5.65 9.42 1.10
CA LEU A 191 -4.69 8.35 1.36
C LEU A 191 -3.46 8.95 2.01
N GLU A 192 -3.14 8.53 3.24
CA GLU A 192 -1.94 8.95 3.95
C GLU A 192 -0.74 8.07 3.56
N ARG A 193 -0.97 6.76 3.47
CA ARG A 193 0.04 5.78 3.07
C ARG A 193 -0.60 4.73 2.19
N SER A 194 -0.02 4.53 1.00
CA SER A 194 -0.40 3.44 0.10
C SER A 194 0.04 2.09 0.65
N SER A 195 -0.74 1.05 0.36
CA SER A 195 -0.38 -0.33 0.63
C SER A 195 0.60 -0.92 -0.39
N GLY A 196 0.94 -0.16 -1.44
CA GLY A 196 1.69 -0.63 -2.61
C GLY A 196 0.82 -1.19 -3.73
N PHE A 197 -0.50 -1.30 -3.54
CA PHE A 197 -1.43 -1.84 -4.53
C PHE A 197 -2.62 -0.88 -4.75
N ARG A 198 -2.75 -0.36 -5.98
CA ARG A 198 -3.81 0.59 -6.35
C ARG A 198 -5.22 0.04 -6.07
N SER A 199 -5.44 -1.25 -6.29
CA SER A 199 -6.70 -1.94 -6.04
C SER A 199 -7.13 -1.84 -4.57
N LEU A 200 -6.20 -2.09 -3.64
CA LEU A 200 -6.43 -1.97 -2.19
C LEU A 200 -6.61 -0.51 -1.76
N ASP A 201 -5.78 0.39 -2.30
CA ASP A 201 -5.86 1.82 -1.98
C ASP A 201 -7.20 2.43 -2.40
N GLN A 202 -7.69 2.08 -3.59
CA GLN A 202 -8.99 2.55 -4.09
C GLN A 202 -10.15 2.06 -3.21
N GLU A 203 -10.13 0.79 -2.81
CA GLU A 203 -11.13 0.25 -1.90
C GLU A 203 -11.07 0.97 -0.54
N ALA A 204 -9.86 1.18 -0.01
CA ALA A 204 -9.66 1.90 1.26
C ALA A 204 -10.22 3.33 1.23
N LEU A 205 -10.08 4.06 0.12
CA LEU A 205 -10.66 5.39 -0.06
C LEU A 205 -12.19 5.38 -0.14
N SER A 206 -12.77 4.33 -0.72
CA SER A 206 -14.22 4.18 -0.86
C SER A 206 -14.90 3.66 0.41
N LEU A 207 -14.14 2.98 1.27
CA LEU A 207 -14.64 2.26 2.44
C LEU A 207 -15.32 3.17 3.48
N PRO A 208 -14.73 4.29 3.95
CA PRO A 208 -15.37 5.17 4.93
C PRO A 208 -16.68 5.75 4.43
N LYS A 209 -16.76 6.06 3.14
CA LYS A 209 -17.98 6.61 2.54
C LYS A 209 -19.12 5.59 2.57
N ARG A 210 -18.80 4.30 2.36
CA ARG A 210 -19.77 3.18 2.41
C ARG A 210 -20.14 2.78 3.84
N ALA A 211 -19.24 2.95 4.80
CA ALA A 211 -19.45 2.58 6.20
C ALA A 211 -20.28 3.60 7.01
N GLN A 212 -20.79 4.65 6.35
CA GLN A 212 -21.63 5.64 7.03
C GLN A 212 -22.97 5.02 7.51
N PRO A 213 -23.46 5.40 8.69
CA PRO A 213 -22.84 6.31 9.66
C PRO A 213 -21.80 5.62 10.57
N LEU A 214 -20.69 6.31 10.83
CA LEU A 214 -19.64 5.86 11.75
C LEU A 214 -20.02 6.11 13.22
N PRO A 215 -19.38 5.41 14.19
CA PRO A 215 -19.68 5.60 15.61
C PRO A 215 -19.38 7.03 16.07
N LYS A 216 -20.30 7.59 16.85
CA LYS A 216 -20.20 8.97 17.34
C LYS A 216 -18.94 9.16 18.19
N PRO A 217 -18.20 10.26 17.99
CA PRO A 217 -17.01 10.57 18.76
C PRO A 217 -17.34 10.94 20.21
N PRO A 218 -16.45 10.64 21.17
CA PRO A 218 -16.61 11.06 22.56
C PRO A 218 -16.57 12.60 22.69
N GLU A 219 -17.14 13.13 23.77
CA GLU A 219 -17.20 14.57 24.01
C GLU A 219 -15.81 15.22 24.18
N ASP A 220 -14.80 14.45 24.57
CA ASP A 220 -13.41 14.87 24.75
C ASP A 220 -12.78 15.49 23.49
N VAL A 221 -13.23 15.09 22.29
CA VAL A 221 -12.73 15.67 21.05
C VAL A 221 -13.50 16.97 20.78
N LYS A 222 -12.82 18.09 20.98
CA LYS A 222 -13.36 19.44 20.72
C LYS A 222 -13.33 19.74 19.21
N GLY A 223 -14.40 20.35 18.71
CA GLY A 223 -14.56 20.70 17.31
C GLY A 223 -15.82 20.09 16.71
N GLU A 224 -16.40 20.77 15.71
CA GLU A 224 -17.54 20.25 14.95
C GLU A 224 -17.13 19.10 14.02
N THR A 225 -15.84 19.06 13.70
CA THR A 225 -15.25 18.16 12.72
C THR A 225 -14.02 17.48 13.33
N ILE A 226 -13.87 16.19 13.08
CA ILE A 226 -12.80 15.35 13.65
C ILE A 226 -12.04 14.70 12.52
N GLU A 227 -10.71 14.82 12.58
CA GLU A 227 -9.79 14.18 11.67
C GLU A 227 -9.19 12.94 12.32
N LEU A 228 -9.18 11.83 11.57
CA LEU A 228 -8.62 10.57 12.03
C LEU A 228 -7.79 9.90 10.94
N VAL A 229 -6.68 9.29 11.34
CA VAL A 229 -5.88 8.39 10.52
C VAL A 229 -6.09 6.97 11.02
N VAL A 230 -6.58 6.08 10.15
CA VAL A 230 -6.80 4.66 10.49
C VAL A 230 -6.05 3.74 9.52
N PRO A 231 -5.45 2.65 10.03
CA PRO A 231 -4.98 1.56 9.18
C PRO A 231 -6.17 0.71 8.73
N VAL A 232 -6.24 0.35 7.45
CA VAL A 232 -7.22 -0.62 6.95
C VAL A 232 -6.50 -1.90 6.59
N GLU A 233 -6.75 -3.01 7.27
CA GLU A 233 -5.98 -4.24 7.07
C GLU A 233 -6.60 -5.13 5.99
N PHE A 234 -5.87 -5.41 4.90
CA PHE A 234 -6.29 -6.38 3.87
C PHE A 234 -5.42 -7.62 3.90
N PHE A 235 -5.80 -8.59 4.73
CA PHE A 235 -5.19 -9.92 4.78
C PHE A 235 -6.17 -10.98 4.26
N MET A 236 -5.64 -11.98 3.56
CA MET A 236 -6.42 -13.17 3.19
C MET A 236 -6.42 -14.14 4.35
N ARG A 237 -7.56 -14.77 4.60
CA ARG A 237 -7.71 -15.84 5.59
C ARG A 237 -7.77 -17.19 4.89
#